data_AF-D3BLT7-F1
#
_entry.id   AF-D3BLT7-F1
#
_cell.length_a   1.000
_cell.length_b   1.000
_cell.length_c   1.000
_cell.angle_alpha   90.00
_cell.angle_beta   90.00
_cell.angle_gamma   90.00
#
_symmetry.space_group_name_H-M   'P 1'
#
loop_
_entity.id
_entity.type
_entity.pdbx_description
1 polymer ?
#
loop_
_entity_poly.entity_id
_entity_poly.type
_entity_poly.pdbx_seq_one_letter_code
_entity_poly.pdbx_strand_id
1 'polypeptide(L)'
;MEYFGVVNEDTREKYRTVLQGLAKFSRNIWLALDQEAIVLGTQFFVYFVIFDDLIDTNEQEFCIIIIKRAINIFKLGKLEANATPLEKLAFYFLRIVKDRVGDQHPLMNLFITSCIEYFENLVPWQSIKELREKDERMNSFHFMKTQNNWSNQECFDFIEKELDICFEEYFTDENLLIQKFIPNLKNKEDQEEFYQILQQFHTLVSALVSMYLERVKYKSPDSIFLELRKFFVFRHSGGHSQVGLDALALNHEELIVL
;
A
#
# COMPACT_ATOMS: atom_id res chain seq x y z
N MET A 1 0.64 -18.55 10.04
CA MET A 1 1.45 -17.68 10.93
C MET A 1 1.94 -18.44 12.15
N GLU A 2 1.05 -19.00 12.98
CA GLU A 2 1.43 -19.84 14.13
C GLU A 2 2.22 -21.08 13.71
N TYR A 3 1.79 -21.75 12.62
CA TYR A 3 2.52 -22.88 12.02
C TYR A 3 4.01 -22.60 11.76
N PHE A 4 4.35 -21.37 11.35
CA PHE A 4 5.73 -20.98 11.08
C PHE A 4 6.48 -20.48 12.32
N GLY A 5 5.77 -20.25 13.43
CA GLY A 5 6.32 -19.64 14.64
C GLY A 5 6.47 -18.12 14.57
N VAL A 6 5.86 -17.46 13.57
CA VAL A 6 5.88 -15.98 13.45
C VAL A 6 4.98 -15.35 14.52
N VAL A 7 3.88 -16.02 14.83
CA VAL A 7 2.99 -15.68 15.94
C VAL A 7 3.10 -16.81 16.96
N ASN A 8 3.44 -16.47 18.19
CA ASN A 8 3.54 -17.38 19.33
C ASN A 8 2.76 -16.81 20.52
N GLU A 9 2.77 -17.49 21.67
CA GLU A 9 2.01 -17.04 22.85
C GLU A 9 2.40 -15.61 23.29
N ASP A 10 3.68 -15.27 23.20
CA ASP A 10 4.21 -13.96 23.60
C ASP A 10 3.84 -12.84 22.62
N THR A 11 3.74 -13.15 21.33
CA THR A 11 3.49 -12.15 20.27
C THR A 11 2.04 -12.13 19.76
N ARG A 12 1.21 -13.11 20.16
CA ARG A 12 -0.17 -13.27 19.69
C ARG A 12 -1.01 -12.03 19.89
N GLU A 13 -0.98 -11.43 21.07
CA GLU A 13 -1.81 -10.26 21.36
C GLU A 13 -1.31 -9.02 20.60
N LYS A 14 0.01 -8.83 20.49
CA LYS A 14 0.61 -7.75 19.70
C LYS A 14 0.16 -7.82 18.24
N TYR A 15 0.20 -9.01 17.63
CA TYR A 15 -0.10 -9.17 16.22
C TYR A 15 -1.59 -9.37 15.91
N ARG A 16 -2.45 -9.71 16.89
CA ARG A 16 -3.89 -9.95 16.66
C ARG A 16 -4.55 -8.76 15.96
N THR A 17 -4.40 -7.55 16.49
CA THR A 17 -5.00 -6.33 15.92
C THR A 17 -4.40 -6.00 14.55
N VAL A 18 -3.10 -6.20 14.38
CA VAL A 18 -2.41 -5.99 13.09
C VAL A 18 -2.95 -6.96 12.04
N LEU A 19 -3.07 -8.25 12.38
CA LEU A 19 -3.59 -9.30 11.51
C LEU A 19 -5.01 -9.02 11.05
N GLN A 20 -5.90 -8.61 11.96
CA GLN A 20 -7.27 -8.24 11.61
C GLN A 20 -7.32 -7.05 10.65
N GLY A 21 -6.55 -6.00 10.92
CA GLY A 21 -6.47 -4.84 10.04
C GLY A 21 -5.93 -5.19 8.66
N LEU A 22 -4.88 -6.00 8.58
CA LEU A 22 -4.28 -6.44 7.32
C LEU A 22 -5.16 -7.42 6.55
N ALA A 23 -5.93 -8.27 7.23
CA ALA A 23 -6.91 -9.14 6.59
C ALA A 23 -8.04 -8.34 5.95
N LYS A 24 -8.56 -7.33 6.67
CA LYS A 24 -9.55 -6.40 6.12
C LYS A 24 -9.00 -5.62 4.94
N PHE A 25 -7.77 -5.12 5.05
CA PHE A 25 -7.08 -4.42 3.97
C PHE A 25 -6.92 -5.32 2.72
N SER A 26 -6.46 -6.56 2.90
CA SER A 26 -6.32 -7.53 1.79
C SER A 26 -7.66 -7.81 1.12
N ARG A 27 -8.74 -7.96 1.90
CA ARG A 27 -10.09 -8.14 1.37
C ARG A 27 -10.54 -6.93 0.53
N ASN A 28 -10.21 -5.72 0.96
CA ASN A 28 -10.58 -4.50 0.24
C ASN A 28 -9.80 -4.31 -1.07
N ILE A 29 -8.56 -4.79 -1.15
CA ILE A 29 -7.77 -4.76 -2.40
C ILE A 29 -8.31 -5.79 -3.40
N TRP A 30 -8.65 -6.99 -2.93
CA TRP A 30 -8.95 -8.14 -3.77
C TRP A 30 -10.38 -8.66 -3.57
N LEU A 31 -11.37 -7.82 -3.84
CA LEU A 31 -12.78 -8.11 -3.56
C LEU A 31 -13.28 -9.41 -4.22
N ALA A 32 -12.80 -9.71 -5.43
CA ALA A 32 -13.22 -10.85 -6.22
C ALA A 32 -12.42 -12.14 -5.97
N LEU A 33 -11.32 -12.09 -5.20
CA LEU A 33 -10.50 -13.27 -4.97
C LEU A 33 -11.07 -14.20 -3.89
N ASP A 34 -10.73 -15.49 -4.03
CA ASP A 34 -11.13 -16.50 -3.05
C ASP A 34 -10.46 -16.31 -1.68
N GLN A 35 -10.98 -17.02 -0.68
CA GLN A 35 -10.49 -16.90 0.69
C GLN A 35 -9.01 -17.24 0.84
N GLU A 36 -8.49 -18.18 0.05
CA GLU A 36 -7.09 -18.59 0.12
C GLU A 36 -6.15 -17.49 -0.40
N ALA A 37 -6.52 -16.84 -1.51
CA ALA A 37 -5.81 -15.69 -2.04
C ALA A 37 -5.82 -14.50 -1.06
N ILE A 38 -6.96 -14.25 -0.39
CA ILE A 38 -7.02 -13.23 0.68
C ILE A 38 -6.09 -13.58 1.84
N VAL A 39 -6.02 -14.86 2.24
CA VAL A 39 -5.09 -15.31 3.28
C VAL A 39 -3.64 -15.11 2.85
N LEU A 40 -3.30 -15.41 1.59
CA LEU A 40 -1.96 -15.18 1.05
C LEU A 40 -1.59 -13.70 1.04
N GLY A 41 -2.49 -12.84 0.57
CA GLY A 41 -2.31 -11.39 0.62
C GLY A 41 -2.10 -10.88 2.04
N THR A 42 -2.88 -11.40 3.00
CA THR A 42 -2.71 -11.06 4.42
C THR A 42 -1.35 -11.48 4.94
N GLN A 43 -0.89 -12.70 4.60
CA GLN A 43 0.43 -13.19 5.00
C GLN A 43 1.56 -12.34 4.42
N PHE A 44 1.43 -11.91 3.17
CA PHE A 44 2.37 -11.00 2.52
C PHE A 44 2.50 -9.68 3.28
N PHE A 45 1.39 -9.03 3.60
CA PHE A 45 1.45 -7.76 4.34
C PHE A 45 1.98 -7.93 5.76
N VAL A 46 1.72 -9.06 6.43
CA VAL A 46 2.30 -9.30 7.75
C VAL A 46 3.81 -9.53 7.65
N TYR A 47 4.26 -10.28 6.64
CA TYR A 47 5.68 -10.40 6.36
C TYR A 47 6.31 -9.03 6.17
N PHE A 48 5.70 -8.17 5.34
CA PHE A 48 6.20 -6.83 5.06
C PHE A 48 6.29 -5.96 6.32
N VAL A 49 5.26 -5.94 7.17
CA VAL A 49 5.27 -5.17 8.43
C VAL A 49 6.37 -5.64 9.37
N ILE A 50 6.54 -6.95 9.54
CA ILE A 50 7.59 -7.48 10.43
C ILE A 50 8.98 -7.24 9.81
N PHE A 51 9.11 -7.36 8.49
CA PHE A 51 10.34 -7.07 7.79
C PHE A 51 10.74 -5.59 7.92
N ASP A 52 9.80 -4.65 7.73
CA ASP A 52 9.97 -3.21 7.96
C ASP A 52 10.47 -2.94 9.38
N ASP A 53 9.77 -3.47 10.39
CA ASP A 53 10.17 -3.35 11.81
C ASP A 53 11.60 -3.87 12.09
N LEU A 54 12.06 -4.90 11.37
CA LEU A 54 13.39 -5.48 11.55
C LEU A 54 14.51 -4.68 10.86
N ILE A 55 14.22 -4.04 9.72
CA ILE A 55 15.20 -3.21 9.01
C ILE A 55 15.26 -1.78 9.52
N ASP A 56 14.23 -1.32 10.24
CA ASP A 56 14.16 -0.03 10.93
C ASP A 56 14.96 -0.02 12.27
N THR A 57 15.85 -0.99 12.46
CA THR A 57 16.73 -1.03 13.63
C THR A 57 18.01 -0.22 13.40
N ASN A 58 18.62 0.29 14.47
CA ASN A 58 19.87 1.05 14.39
C ASN A 58 21.12 0.17 14.13
N GLU A 59 20.94 -1.14 13.91
CA GLU A 59 22.04 -2.11 13.74
C GLU A 59 22.26 -2.41 12.25
N GLN A 60 23.06 -1.58 11.58
CA GLN A 60 23.26 -1.65 10.13
C GLN A 60 23.69 -3.05 9.62
N GLU A 61 24.57 -3.74 10.35
CA GLU A 61 25.03 -5.09 9.98
C GLU A 61 23.88 -6.11 10.00
N PHE A 62 23.00 -6.02 11.00
CA PHE A 62 21.81 -6.86 11.10
C PHE A 62 20.84 -6.59 9.95
N CYS A 63 20.58 -5.33 9.61
CA CYS A 63 19.74 -4.95 8.48
C CYS A 63 20.27 -5.50 7.15
N ILE A 64 21.58 -5.40 6.90
CA ILE A 64 22.22 -5.95 5.69
C ILE A 64 22.01 -7.47 5.60
N ILE A 65 22.11 -8.19 6.71
CA ILE A 65 21.90 -9.64 6.75
C ILE A 65 20.44 -9.99 6.40
N ILE A 66 19.48 -9.30 7.00
CA ILE A 66 18.05 -9.51 6.75
C ILE A 66 17.70 -9.24 5.29
N ILE A 67 18.16 -8.11 4.74
CA ILE A 67 17.92 -7.74 3.34
C ILE A 67 18.50 -8.78 2.39
N LYS A 68 19.74 -9.23 2.62
CA LYS A 68 20.38 -10.29 1.79
C LYS A 68 19.58 -11.59 1.84
N ARG A 69 19.09 -11.99 3.00
CA ARG A 69 18.29 -13.22 3.17
C ARG A 69 16.93 -13.10 2.48
N ALA A 70 16.28 -11.95 2.56
CA ALA A 70 15.07 -11.67 1.79
C ALA A 70 15.32 -11.73 0.27
N ILE A 71 16.43 -11.15 -0.22
CA ILE A 71 16.84 -11.25 -1.63
C ILE A 71 17.05 -12.71 -2.04
N ASN A 72 17.74 -13.50 -1.22
CA ASN A 72 17.96 -14.93 -1.48
C ASN A 72 16.62 -15.68 -1.64
N ILE A 73 15.63 -15.35 -0.81
CA ILE A 73 14.30 -15.95 -0.90
C ILE A 73 13.59 -15.48 -2.16
N PHE A 74 13.28 -14.19 -2.29
CA PHE A 74 12.39 -13.68 -3.34
C PHE A 74 13.01 -13.69 -4.74
N LYS A 75 14.32 -13.43 -4.86
CA LYS A 75 14.99 -13.42 -6.18
C LYS A 75 15.59 -14.77 -6.56
N LEU A 76 16.15 -15.51 -5.61
CA LEU A 76 16.88 -16.74 -5.91
C LEU A 76 16.12 -18.01 -5.55
N GLY A 77 14.99 -17.92 -4.85
CA GLY A 77 14.26 -19.10 -4.37
C GLY A 77 15.11 -19.95 -3.42
N LYS A 78 15.98 -19.33 -2.62
CA LYS A 78 16.89 -20.01 -1.69
C LYS A 78 16.54 -19.70 -0.25
N LEU A 79 16.49 -20.75 0.57
CA LEU A 79 16.26 -20.66 2.01
C LEU A 79 17.51 -21.14 2.75
N GLU A 80 18.00 -20.33 3.69
CA GLU A 80 19.17 -20.67 4.50
C GLU A 80 18.88 -21.84 5.45
N ALA A 81 19.90 -22.64 5.78
CA ALA A 81 19.73 -23.80 6.67
C ALA A 81 19.24 -23.41 8.08
N ASN A 82 19.64 -22.24 8.56
CA ASN A 82 19.20 -21.66 9.84
C ASN A 82 18.07 -20.63 9.64
N ALA A 83 17.13 -20.88 8.72
CA ALA A 83 16.05 -19.96 8.43
C ALA A 83 15.16 -19.66 9.65
N THR A 84 14.84 -18.38 9.81
CA THR A 84 13.92 -17.87 10.83
C THR A 84 12.47 -18.23 10.49
N PRO A 85 11.54 -18.17 11.47
CA PRO A 85 10.10 -18.23 11.23
C PRO A 85 9.60 -17.35 10.08
N LEU A 86 10.06 -16.09 10.02
CA LEU A 86 9.65 -15.11 9.03
C LEU A 86 10.11 -15.50 7.62
N GLU A 87 11.33 -16.04 7.51
CA GLU A 87 11.90 -16.49 6.24
C GLU A 87 11.21 -17.75 5.71
N LYS A 88 10.85 -18.67 6.61
CA LYS A 88 10.07 -19.86 6.25
C LYS A 88 8.69 -19.45 5.71
N LEU A 89 8.05 -18.45 6.32
CA LEU A 89 6.81 -17.88 5.82
C LEU A 89 7.00 -17.25 4.43
N ALA A 90 8.02 -16.42 4.23
CA ALA A 90 8.31 -15.77 2.95
C ALA A 90 8.58 -16.79 1.83
N PHE A 91 9.36 -17.83 2.14
CA PHE A 91 9.67 -18.90 1.20
C PHE A 91 8.43 -19.74 0.85
N TYR A 92 7.58 -20.05 1.84
CA TYR A 92 6.30 -20.70 1.60
C TYR A 92 5.41 -19.84 0.70
N PHE A 93 5.27 -18.55 1.03
CA PHE A 93 4.49 -17.60 0.24
C PHE A 93 4.95 -17.57 -1.23
N LEU A 94 6.26 -17.43 -1.47
CA LEU A 94 6.83 -17.42 -2.82
C LEU A 94 6.43 -18.66 -3.63
N ARG A 95 6.48 -19.84 -3.01
CA ARG A 95 6.11 -21.10 -3.66
C ARG A 95 4.63 -21.12 -4.03
N ILE A 96 3.76 -20.79 -3.09
CA ILE A 96 2.31 -20.82 -3.33
C ILE A 96 1.92 -19.78 -4.40
N VAL A 97 2.50 -18.59 -4.37
CA VAL A 97 2.24 -17.57 -5.40
C VAL A 97 2.68 -18.07 -6.77
N LYS A 98 3.88 -18.66 -6.87
CA LYS A 98 4.35 -19.23 -8.13
C LYS A 98 3.44 -20.35 -8.64
N ASP A 99 2.97 -21.22 -7.75
CA ASP A 99 2.08 -22.33 -8.10
C ASP A 99 0.69 -21.84 -8.56
N ARG A 100 0.19 -20.74 -7.98
CA ARG A 100 -1.15 -20.20 -8.30
C ARG A 100 -1.18 -19.27 -9.50
N VAL A 101 -0.21 -18.36 -9.57
CA VAL A 101 -0.20 -17.24 -10.52
C VAL A 101 0.65 -17.57 -11.75
N GLY A 102 1.49 -18.60 -11.66
CA GLY A 102 2.38 -19.00 -12.74
C GLY A 102 3.49 -17.98 -12.99
N ASP A 103 4.08 -18.05 -14.18
CA ASP A 103 5.06 -17.08 -14.63
C ASP A 103 4.34 -15.80 -15.09
N GLN A 104 4.56 -14.69 -14.37
CA GLN A 104 3.99 -13.40 -14.76
C GLN A 104 4.83 -12.72 -15.85
N HIS A 105 4.16 -11.99 -16.73
CA HIS A 105 4.82 -11.23 -17.78
C HIS A 105 5.74 -10.15 -17.16
N PRO A 106 7.05 -10.10 -17.48
CA PRO A 106 7.98 -9.18 -16.83
C PRO A 106 7.60 -7.70 -16.94
N LEU A 107 6.96 -7.30 -18.04
CA LEU A 107 6.46 -5.93 -18.21
C LEU A 107 5.32 -5.58 -17.25
N MET A 108 4.45 -6.55 -16.93
CA MET A 108 3.38 -6.34 -15.96
C MET A 108 3.94 -6.16 -14.55
N ASN A 109 4.97 -6.93 -14.20
CA ASN A 109 5.68 -6.76 -12.93
C ASN A 109 6.34 -5.37 -12.85
N LEU A 110 6.99 -4.92 -13.92
CA LEU A 110 7.61 -3.60 -13.97
C LEU A 110 6.55 -2.50 -13.83
N PHE A 111 5.45 -2.59 -14.57
CA PHE A 111 4.36 -1.63 -14.51
C PHE A 111 3.74 -1.55 -13.10
N ILE A 112 3.42 -2.70 -12.50
CA ILE A 112 2.87 -2.76 -11.13
C ILE A 112 3.85 -2.21 -10.11
N THR A 113 5.14 -2.58 -10.21
CA THR A 113 6.16 -2.07 -9.30
C THR A 113 6.28 -0.55 -9.43
N SER A 114 6.34 -0.02 -10.66
CA SER A 114 6.43 1.42 -10.89
C SER A 114 5.20 2.18 -10.42
N CYS A 115 3.99 1.63 -10.56
CA CYS A 115 2.78 2.24 -10.01
C CYS A 115 2.79 2.22 -8.47
N ILE A 116 3.21 1.10 -7.84
CA ILE A 116 3.33 1.02 -6.38
C ILE A 116 4.37 2.02 -5.86
N GLU A 117 5.56 2.06 -6.47
CA GLU A 117 6.62 3.01 -6.13
C GLU A 117 6.14 4.45 -6.33
N TYR A 118 5.42 4.73 -7.42
CA TYR A 118 4.81 6.03 -7.65
C TYR A 118 3.84 6.39 -6.52
N PHE A 119 2.93 5.49 -6.12
CA PHE A 119 1.99 5.76 -5.03
C PHE A 119 2.65 5.86 -3.64
N GLU A 120 3.66 5.04 -3.35
CA GLU A 120 4.44 5.15 -2.11
C GLU A 120 5.19 6.48 -2.03
N ASN A 121 5.64 7.02 -3.18
CA ASN A 121 6.32 8.31 -3.25
C ASN A 121 5.37 9.50 -3.32
N LEU A 122 4.19 9.36 -3.95
CA LEU A 122 3.19 10.41 -4.08
C LEU A 122 2.67 10.85 -2.73
N VAL A 123 2.45 9.90 -1.83
CA VAL A 123 2.01 10.23 -0.49
C VAL A 123 3.03 9.70 0.50
N PRO A 124 3.71 10.58 1.26
CA PRO A 124 4.69 10.18 2.27
C PRO A 124 4.01 9.59 3.51
N TRP A 125 3.11 8.61 3.32
CA TRP A 125 2.31 7.95 4.35
C TRP A 125 3.18 7.39 5.49
N GLN A 126 4.39 6.92 5.16
CA GLN A 126 5.35 6.37 6.11
C GLN A 126 6.04 7.45 6.94
N SER A 127 6.19 8.67 6.41
CA SER A 127 6.89 9.79 7.05
C SER A 127 5.96 10.67 7.89
N ILE A 128 4.66 10.34 7.95
CA ILE A 128 3.68 10.93 8.88
C ILE A 128 3.34 9.91 9.98
N LYS A 129 4.34 9.13 10.44
CA LYS A 129 4.23 8.30 11.65
C LYS A 129 4.18 9.18 12.90
N GLU A 130 3.55 8.70 13.98
CA GLU A 130 3.43 9.39 15.27
C GLU A 130 4.74 10.06 15.72
N LEU A 131 4.64 11.29 16.25
CA LEU A 131 5.67 11.95 17.06
C LEU A 131 5.92 11.11 18.32
N ARG A 132 6.73 10.07 18.22
CA ARG A 132 7.38 9.51 19.41
C ARG A 132 8.72 10.22 19.53
N GLU A 133 8.99 10.73 20.74
CA GLU A 133 10.06 11.68 21.13
C GLU A 133 11.49 11.35 20.64
N LYS A 134 11.73 10.20 20.01
CA LYS A 134 13.05 9.72 19.62
C LYS A 134 13.34 9.77 18.11
N ASP A 135 12.36 10.07 17.25
CA ASP A 135 12.55 10.06 15.79
C ASP A 135 11.90 11.24 15.03
N GLU A 136 11.84 12.41 15.68
CA GLU A 136 11.26 13.63 15.10
C GLU A 136 11.93 14.10 13.79
N ARG A 137 13.17 13.66 13.51
CA ARG A 137 13.92 14.08 12.31
C ARG A 137 13.56 13.32 11.03
N MET A 138 13.03 12.11 11.16
CA MET A 138 12.59 11.28 10.02
C MET A 138 11.12 11.52 9.66
N ASN A 139 10.41 12.28 10.49
CA ASN A 139 9.02 12.66 10.24
C ASN A 139 8.96 13.89 9.31
N SER A 140 8.44 13.70 8.09
CA SER A 140 8.31 14.77 7.09
C SER A 140 7.46 15.94 7.59
N PHE A 141 6.41 15.67 8.39
CA PHE A 141 5.56 16.71 8.98
C PHE A 141 6.36 17.59 9.96
N HIS A 142 7.15 16.97 10.84
CA HIS A 142 8.01 17.70 11.78
C HIS A 142 9.14 18.45 11.06
N PHE A 143 9.74 17.83 10.04
CA PHE A 143 10.74 18.48 9.19
C PHE A 143 10.17 19.71 8.49
N MET A 144 9.03 19.60 7.81
CA MET A 144 8.38 20.74 7.14
C MET A 144 8.03 21.85 8.12
N LYS A 145 7.47 21.49 9.27
CA LYS A 145 7.12 22.44 10.34
C LYS A 145 8.35 23.23 10.81
N THR A 146 9.45 22.54 11.09
CA THR A 146 10.68 23.16 11.62
C THR A 146 11.44 23.95 10.57
N GLN A 147 11.58 23.45 9.34
CA GLN A 147 12.31 24.13 8.27
C GLN A 147 11.60 25.40 7.80
N ASN A 148 10.27 25.37 7.71
CA ASN A 148 9.49 26.50 7.21
C ASN A 148 8.92 27.40 8.31
N ASN A 149 9.14 27.04 9.59
CA ASN A 149 8.52 27.69 10.75
C ASN A 149 6.98 27.79 10.62
N TRP A 150 6.37 26.71 10.13
CA TRP A 150 4.93 26.61 9.92
C TRP A 150 4.20 26.20 11.20
N SER A 151 2.95 26.61 11.32
CA SER A 151 1.98 26.03 12.24
C SER A 151 1.55 24.64 11.78
N ASN A 152 0.88 23.90 12.67
CA ASN A 152 0.29 22.60 12.28
C ASN A 152 -0.74 22.78 11.15
N GLN A 153 -1.52 23.86 11.17
CA GLN A 153 -2.53 24.14 10.14
C GLN A 153 -1.89 24.39 8.77
N GLU A 154 -0.84 25.21 8.70
CA GLU A 154 -0.12 25.45 7.43
C GLU A 154 0.50 24.16 6.88
N CYS A 155 0.99 23.27 7.74
CA CYS A 155 1.46 21.96 7.32
C CYS A 155 0.32 21.07 6.78
N PHE A 156 -0.88 21.14 7.38
CA PHE A 156 -2.05 20.42 6.87
C PHE A 156 -2.52 20.96 5.52
N ASP A 157 -2.66 22.28 5.39
CA ASP A 157 -3.08 22.94 4.15
C ASP A 157 -2.10 22.62 3.01
N PHE A 158 -0.79 22.59 3.32
CA PHE A 158 0.23 22.19 2.37
C PHE A 158 0.06 20.74 1.91
N ILE A 159 -0.06 19.79 2.83
CA ILE A 159 -0.19 18.37 2.48
C ILE A 159 -1.51 18.09 1.75
N GLU A 160 -2.61 18.75 2.12
CA GLU A 160 -3.88 18.66 1.39
C GLU A 160 -3.69 19.06 -0.08
N LYS A 161 -3.02 20.20 -0.31
CA LYS A 161 -2.72 20.67 -1.67
C LYS A 161 -1.79 19.70 -2.43
N GLU A 162 -0.75 19.17 -1.78
CA GLU A 162 0.16 18.21 -2.42
C GLU A 162 -0.58 16.91 -2.77
N LEU A 163 -1.52 16.45 -1.93
CA LEU A 163 -2.37 15.31 -2.24
C LEU A 163 -3.26 15.56 -3.45
N ASP A 164 -3.88 16.75 -3.55
CA ASP A 164 -4.67 17.12 -4.71
C ASP A 164 -3.83 17.09 -6.00
N ILE A 165 -2.62 17.67 -5.97
CA ILE A 165 -1.67 17.62 -7.10
C ILE A 165 -1.32 16.17 -7.45
N CYS A 166 -1.03 15.33 -6.45
CA CYS A 166 -0.68 13.93 -6.66
C CYS A 166 -1.81 13.15 -7.35
N PHE A 167 -3.07 13.40 -6.97
CA PHE A 167 -4.21 12.77 -7.64
C PHE A 167 -4.43 13.31 -9.05
N GLU A 168 -4.25 14.61 -9.29
CA GLU A 168 -4.31 15.20 -10.63
C GLU A 168 -3.25 14.60 -11.57
N GLU A 169 -2.01 14.45 -11.09
CA GLU A 169 -0.93 13.79 -11.83
C GLU A 169 -1.25 12.32 -12.09
N TYR A 170 -1.75 11.59 -11.09
CA TYR A 170 -2.17 10.21 -11.25
C TYR A 170 -3.21 10.02 -12.38
N PHE A 171 -4.28 10.83 -12.40
CA PHE A 171 -5.29 10.74 -13.45
C PHE A 171 -4.76 11.20 -14.82
N THR A 172 -3.84 12.16 -14.83
CA THR A 172 -3.18 12.59 -16.07
C THR A 172 -2.37 11.44 -16.66
N ASP A 173 -1.56 10.77 -15.84
CA ASP A 173 -0.73 9.64 -16.26
C ASP A 173 -1.56 8.44 -16.70
N GLU A 174 -2.64 8.12 -15.99
CA GLU A 174 -3.60 7.09 -16.42
C GLU A 174 -4.15 7.37 -17.82
N ASN A 175 -4.60 8.60 -18.06
CA ASN A 175 -5.10 9.00 -19.38
C ASN A 175 -4.03 8.87 -20.47
N LEU A 176 -2.79 9.25 -20.17
CA LEU A 176 -1.67 9.09 -21.10
C LEU A 176 -1.38 7.62 -21.38
N LEU A 177 -1.46 6.75 -20.36
CA LEU A 177 -1.31 5.30 -20.52
C LEU A 177 -2.42 4.72 -21.41
N ILE A 178 -3.68 5.07 -21.16
CA ILE A 178 -4.82 4.64 -21.99
C ILE A 178 -4.60 5.07 -23.45
N GLN A 179 -4.32 6.36 -23.68
CA GLN A 179 -4.10 6.91 -25.03
C GLN A 179 -2.92 6.23 -25.75
N LYS A 180 -1.88 5.85 -25.00
CA LYS A 180 -0.68 5.23 -25.56
C LYS A 180 -0.83 3.74 -25.80
N PHE A 181 -1.45 2.99 -24.89
CA PHE A 181 -1.46 1.53 -24.94
C PHE A 181 -2.68 0.99 -25.67
N ILE A 182 -3.89 1.49 -25.41
CA ILE A 182 -5.13 0.94 -26.00
C ILE A 182 -5.08 0.85 -27.53
N PRO A 183 -4.65 1.89 -28.29
CA PRO A 183 -4.59 1.80 -29.75
C PRO A 183 -3.60 0.76 -30.28
N ASN A 184 -2.63 0.35 -29.46
CA ASN A 184 -1.61 -0.64 -29.81
C ASN A 184 -2.02 -2.08 -29.45
N LEU A 185 -3.08 -2.27 -28.66
CA LEU A 185 -3.61 -3.58 -28.30
C LEU A 185 -4.53 -4.10 -29.41
N LYS A 186 -4.20 -5.28 -29.95
CA LYS A 186 -4.77 -5.78 -31.21
C LYS A 186 -6.16 -6.36 -31.08
N ASN A 187 -6.50 -6.90 -29.90
CA ASN A 187 -7.74 -7.59 -29.66
C ASN A 187 -8.47 -6.97 -28.44
N LYS A 188 -9.77 -7.26 -28.33
CA LYS A 188 -10.61 -6.70 -27.27
C LYS A 188 -10.25 -7.27 -25.88
N GLU A 189 -9.84 -8.53 -25.82
CA GLU A 189 -9.46 -9.22 -24.58
C GLU A 189 -8.27 -8.54 -23.89
N ASP A 190 -7.21 -8.22 -24.64
CA ASP A 190 -6.04 -7.49 -24.15
C ASP A 190 -6.41 -6.09 -23.64
N GLN A 191 -7.35 -5.41 -24.32
CA GLN A 191 -7.84 -4.09 -23.91
C GLN A 191 -8.64 -4.19 -22.60
N GLU A 192 -9.53 -5.18 -22.50
CA GLU A 192 -10.30 -5.46 -21.28
C GLU A 192 -9.36 -5.82 -20.12
N GLU A 193 -8.33 -6.63 -20.35
CA GLU A 193 -7.30 -6.93 -19.34
C GLU A 193 -6.56 -5.66 -18.89
N PHE A 194 -6.17 -4.79 -19.82
CA PHE A 194 -5.53 -3.51 -19.49
C PHE A 194 -6.42 -2.62 -18.61
N TYR A 195 -7.71 -2.51 -18.93
CA TYR A 195 -8.65 -1.75 -18.09
C TYR A 195 -8.85 -2.40 -16.71
N GLN A 196 -8.89 -3.73 -16.62
CA GLN A 196 -8.95 -4.43 -15.33
C GLN A 196 -7.71 -4.13 -14.47
N ILE A 197 -6.53 -4.03 -15.07
CA ILE A 197 -5.30 -3.63 -14.38
C ILE A 197 -5.44 -2.21 -13.82
N LEU A 198 -5.89 -1.23 -14.63
CA LEU A 198 -6.11 0.14 -14.17
C LEU A 198 -7.12 0.21 -13.02
N GLN A 199 -8.24 -0.50 -13.17
CA GLN A 199 -9.26 -0.60 -12.13
C GLN A 199 -8.71 -1.20 -10.83
N GLN A 200 -7.81 -2.19 -10.92
CA GLN A 200 -7.17 -2.78 -9.75
C GLN A 200 -6.25 -1.77 -9.03
N PHE A 201 -5.64 -0.81 -9.73
CA PHE A 201 -4.93 0.30 -9.10
C PHE A 201 -5.87 1.23 -8.36
N HIS A 202 -7.02 1.60 -8.95
CA HIS A 202 -8.04 2.39 -8.25
C HIS A 202 -8.48 1.72 -6.95
N THR A 203 -8.74 0.42 -7.02
CA THR A 203 -9.11 -0.38 -5.84
C THR A 203 -7.99 -0.40 -4.80
N LEU A 204 -6.72 -0.54 -5.22
CA LEU A 204 -5.57 -0.50 -4.31
C LEU A 204 -5.46 0.86 -3.61
N VAL A 205 -5.55 1.96 -4.34
CA VAL A 205 -5.49 3.33 -3.79
C VAL A 205 -6.62 3.58 -2.80
N SER A 206 -7.85 3.24 -3.19
CA SER A 206 -9.02 3.37 -2.32
C SER A 206 -8.88 2.54 -1.05
N ALA A 207 -8.38 1.30 -1.16
CA ALA A 207 -8.12 0.43 -0.02
C ALA A 207 -7.03 1.01 0.90
N LEU A 208 -5.96 1.59 0.33
CA LEU A 208 -4.87 2.22 1.09
C LEU A 208 -5.41 3.40 1.91
N VAL A 209 -6.11 4.32 1.26
CA VAL A 209 -6.75 5.47 1.91
C VAL A 209 -7.68 4.98 3.02
N SER A 210 -8.58 4.04 2.72
CA SER A 210 -9.53 3.47 3.70
C SER A 210 -8.80 2.87 4.91
N MET A 211 -7.73 2.11 4.69
CA MET A 211 -6.93 1.53 5.76
C MET A 211 -6.36 2.60 6.68
N TYR A 212 -5.85 3.70 6.12
CA TYR A 212 -5.29 4.79 6.92
C TYR A 212 -6.37 5.54 7.72
N LEU A 213 -7.56 5.76 7.16
CA LEU A 213 -8.68 6.39 7.86
C LEU A 213 -9.23 5.54 9.02
N GLU A 214 -9.15 4.21 8.91
CA GLU A 214 -9.70 3.29 9.91
C GLU A 214 -8.75 2.91 11.04
N ARG A 215 -7.43 2.92 10.80
CA ARG A 215 -6.42 2.46 11.76
C ARG A 215 -6.36 3.35 13.01
N VAL A 216 -6.45 2.74 14.18
CA VAL A 216 -6.48 3.43 15.49
C VAL A 216 -5.26 4.34 15.70
N LYS A 217 -4.06 3.93 15.27
CA LYS A 217 -2.83 4.75 15.33
C LYS A 217 -2.90 6.06 14.55
N TYR A 218 -3.84 6.20 13.62
CA TYR A 218 -4.08 7.41 12.84
C TYR A 218 -5.36 8.14 13.27
N LYS A 219 -6.03 7.66 14.33
CA LYS A 219 -7.21 8.31 14.92
C LYS A 219 -6.89 9.41 15.93
N SER A 220 -5.61 9.66 16.23
CA SER A 220 -5.20 10.76 17.12
C SER A 220 -5.80 12.10 16.66
N PRO A 221 -6.21 12.99 17.59
CA PRO A 221 -6.62 14.36 17.26
C PRO A 221 -5.55 15.14 16.47
N ASP A 222 -4.28 14.82 16.69
CA ASP A 222 -3.13 15.46 16.05
C ASP A 222 -2.68 14.74 14.77
N SER A 223 -3.44 13.75 14.33
CA SER A 223 -3.17 13.00 13.10
C SER A 223 -3.65 13.78 11.88
N ILE A 224 -2.82 13.91 10.86
CA ILE A 224 -3.23 14.49 9.56
C ILE A 224 -4.43 13.78 8.94
N PHE A 225 -4.60 12.50 9.26
CA PHE A 225 -5.71 11.70 8.79
C PHE A 225 -7.05 12.15 9.37
N LEU A 226 -7.06 13.08 10.33
CA LEU A 226 -8.27 13.75 10.81
C LEU A 226 -8.86 14.71 9.77
N GLU A 227 -8.04 15.48 9.06
CA GLU A 227 -8.50 16.34 7.97
C GLU A 227 -8.93 15.52 6.75
N LEU A 228 -8.19 14.45 6.41
CA LEU A 228 -8.63 13.50 5.38
C LEU A 228 -10.01 12.91 5.72
N ARG A 229 -10.25 12.51 6.97
CA ARG A 229 -11.58 12.05 7.41
C ARG A 229 -12.66 13.10 7.18
N LYS A 230 -12.40 14.38 7.45
CA LYS A 230 -13.36 15.46 7.15
C LYS A 230 -13.56 15.63 5.66
N PHE A 231 -12.50 15.57 4.86
CA PHE A 231 -12.57 15.66 3.40
C PHE A 231 -13.47 14.57 2.80
N PHE A 232 -13.34 13.33 3.28
CA PHE A 232 -14.19 12.21 2.87
C PHE A 232 -15.64 12.33 3.35
N VAL A 233 -15.87 12.81 4.57
CA VAL A 233 -17.23 13.02 5.12
C VAL A 233 -17.92 14.22 4.47
N PHE A 234 -17.20 15.31 4.19
CA PHE A 234 -17.75 16.56 3.66
C PHE A 234 -18.11 16.45 2.17
N ARG A 235 -17.34 15.68 1.38
CA ARG A 235 -17.66 15.40 -0.03
C ARG A 235 -18.86 14.47 -0.22
N HIS A 236 -19.18 13.60 0.77
CA HIS A 236 -20.44 12.84 0.78
C HIS A 236 -21.67 13.71 1.15
N SER A 237 -21.47 14.95 1.59
CA SER A 237 -22.54 15.89 2.01
C SER A 237 -22.82 17.06 1.04
N GLY A 238 -22.29 17.03 -0.19
CA GLY A 238 -22.80 17.87 -1.29
C GLY A 238 -22.19 19.28 -1.44
N GLY A 239 -20.87 19.42 -1.33
CA GLY A 239 -20.16 20.69 -1.59
C GLY A 239 -19.24 20.62 -2.81
N HIS A 240 -19.42 21.54 -3.77
CA HIS A 240 -18.74 21.62 -5.07
C HIS A 240 -17.19 21.64 -5.02
N SER A 241 -16.57 20.48 -5.23
CA SER A 241 -15.33 20.32 -6.02
C SER A 241 -15.25 18.85 -6.48
N GLN A 242 -15.72 18.59 -7.69
CA GLN A 242 -16.32 17.29 -8.07
C GLN A 242 -15.41 16.36 -8.89
N VAL A 243 -14.07 16.53 -8.85
CA VAL A 243 -13.22 15.95 -9.92
C VAL A 243 -12.28 14.82 -9.46
N GLY A 244 -11.94 14.67 -8.17
CA GLY A 244 -10.88 13.73 -7.77
C GLY A 244 -11.30 12.33 -7.32
N LEU A 245 -12.29 12.23 -6.41
CA LEU A 245 -12.58 10.97 -5.69
C LEU A 245 -13.92 10.34 -6.08
N ASP A 246 -14.89 11.13 -6.54
CA ASP A 246 -16.11 10.59 -7.13
C ASP A 246 -15.77 9.79 -8.40
N ALA A 247 -14.71 10.13 -9.13
CA ALA A 247 -14.20 9.31 -10.25
C ALA A 247 -13.77 7.89 -9.84
N LEU A 248 -13.20 7.74 -8.64
CA LEU A 248 -12.82 6.42 -8.09
C LEU A 248 -14.03 5.60 -7.60
N ALA A 249 -15.18 6.24 -7.36
CA ALA A 249 -16.43 5.58 -6.98
C ALA A 249 -17.43 5.40 -8.15
N LEU A 250 -17.44 6.32 -9.12
CA LEU A 250 -18.36 6.39 -10.26
C LEU A 250 -17.89 5.56 -11.47
N ASN A 251 -16.58 5.28 -11.61
CA ASN A 251 -16.08 4.38 -12.66
C ASN A 251 -16.61 2.94 -12.52
N HIS A 252 -17.26 2.60 -11.39
CA HIS A 252 -17.90 1.30 -11.20
C HIS A 252 -19.25 1.15 -11.95
N GLU A 253 -19.92 2.25 -12.32
CA GLU A 253 -21.23 2.22 -13.00
C GLU A 253 -21.15 2.55 -14.50
N GLU A 254 -20.23 3.41 -14.94
CA GLU A 254 -20.14 3.79 -16.36
C GLU A 254 -19.38 2.78 -17.24
N LEU A 255 -18.55 1.90 -16.67
CA LEU A 255 -17.87 0.81 -17.39
C LEU A 255 -18.77 -0.40 -17.70
N ILE A 256 -20.03 -0.42 -17.25
CA ILE A 256 -21.00 -1.48 -17.56
C ILE A 256 -21.79 -1.19 -18.85
N VAL A 257 -21.56 -0.03 -19.51
CA VAL A 257 -22.34 0.41 -20.69
C VAL A 257 -21.51 0.56 -21.98
N LEU A 258 -20.25 0.09 -22.03
CA LEU A 258 -19.44 0.00 -23.26
C LEU A 258 -18.89 -1.42 -23.48
#